data_AF-A0A2M6IV93-F1
#
_entry.id   AF-A0A2M6IV93-F1
#
_cell.length_a   1.000
_cell.length_b   1.000
_cell.length_c   1.000
_cell.angle_alpha   90.00
_cell.angle_beta   90.00
_cell.angle_gamma   90.00
#
_symmetry.space_group_name_H-M   'P 1'
#
loop_
_entity.id
_entity.type
_entity.pdbx_description
1 polymer ?
#
loop_
_entity_poly.entity_id
_entity_poly.type
_entity_poly.pdbx_seq_one_letter_code
_entity_poly.pdbx_strand_id
1 'polypeptide(L)'
;TETPPKTQLDFALIACDELSGLLYAYSLMRPTGFDGMEAKSVKKKFKDKAFAAKIDRKEIMVGVAGLKIGLSEHIKTLIEVFQEMEELRK
;
A
#
# COMPACT_ATOMS: atom_id res chain seq x y z
N THR A 1 5.62 18.69 -6.25
CA THR A 1 6.24 18.52 -7.58
C THR A 1 5.30 17.67 -8.41
N GLU A 2 4.49 18.29 -9.27
CA GLU A 2 3.49 17.60 -10.08
C GLU A 2 4.08 17.16 -11.43
N THR A 3 5.02 16.22 -11.39
CA THR A 3 5.55 15.61 -12.62
C THR A 3 4.78 14.31 -12.89
N PRO A 4 4.01 14.22 -13.99
CA PRO A 4 3.27 13.00 -14.29
C PRO A 4 4.21 11.80 -14.51
N PRO A 5 3.85 10.58 -14.04
CA PRO A 5 4.63 9.37 -14.28
C PRO A 5 4.68 9.04 -15.78
N LYS A 6 5.84 8.61 -16.27
CA LYS A 6 6.07 8.29 -17.70
C LYS A 6 6.56 6.85 -17.90
N THR A 7 7.30 6.31 -16.95
CA THR A 7 7.91 4.98 -17.01
C THR A 7 7.25 4.00 -16.05
N GLN A 8 7.48 2.70 -16.24
CA GLN A 8 7.03 1.70 -15.28
C GLN A 8 7.61 1.93 -13.87
N LEU A 9 8.85 2.43 -13.79
CA LEU A 9 9.48 2.74 -12.50
C LEU A 9 8.74 3.89 -11.80
N ASP A 10 8.33 4.93 -12.54
CA ASP A 10 7.56 6.04 -11.96
C ASP A 10 6.22 5.55 -11.38
N PHE A 11 5.52 4.69 -12.13
CA PHE A 11 4.27 4.09 -11.64
C PHE A 11 4.51 3.17 -10.43
N ALA A 12 5.61 2.42 -10.40
CA ALA A 12 5.97 1.58 -9.27
C ALA A 12 6.27 2.41 -8.02
N LEU A 13 7.03 3.50 -8.14
CA LEU A 13 7.33 4.41 -7.03
C LEU A 13 6.04 4.97 -6.42
N ILE A 14 5.15 5.50 -7.25
CA ILE A 14 3.85 6.05 -6.80
C ILE A 14 2.98 4.96 -6.16
N ALA A 15 2.89 3.78 -6.80
CA ALA A 15 2.07 2.68 -6.28
C ALA A 15 2.58 2.15 -4.94
N CYS A 16 3.90 2.11 -4.74
CA CYS A 16 4.53 1.60 -3.53
C CYS A 16 4.53 2.61 -2.39
N ASP A 17 4.91 3.87 -2.63
CA ASP A 17 5.08 4.89 -1.58
C ASP A 17 3.79 5.09 -0.77
N GLU A 18 2.72 5.49 -1.43
CA GLU A 18 1.43 5.77 -0.78
C GLU A 18 0.80 4.51 -0.16
N LEU A 19 0.90 3.36 -0.83
CA LEU A 19 0.31 2.12 -0.31
C LEU A 19 1.10 1.55 0.88
N SER A 20 2.42 1.69 0.88
CA SER A 20 3.29 1.28 1.99
C SER A 20 2.96 2.05 3.26
N GLY A 21 2.76 3.36 3.16
CA GLY A 21 2.32 4.19 4.29
C GLY A 21 0.98 3.73 4.87
N LEU A 22 0.04 3.32 4.02
CA LEU A 22 -1.29 2.87 4.45
C LEU A 22 -1.20 1.53 5.19
N LEU A 23 -0.42 0.61 4.64
CA LEU A 23 -0.15 -0.71 5.20
C LEU A 23 0.57 -0.60 6.55
N TYR A 24 1.60 0.25 6.63
CA TYR A 24 2.34 0.50 7.85
C TYR A 24 1.47 1.14 8.93
N ALA A 25 0.68 2.18 8.60
CA ALA A 25 -0.27 2.75 9.54
C ALA A 25 -1.25 1.70 10.09
N TYR A 26 -1.63 0.71 9.27
CA TYR A 26 -2.55 -0.34 9.69
C TYR A 26 -1.85 -1.40 10.54
N SER A 27 -0.60 -1.74 10.25
CA SER A 27 0.20 -2.67 11.06
C SER A 27 0.41 -2.13 12.48
N LEU A 28 0.56 -0.81 12.65
CA LEU A 28 0.66 -0.17 13.96
C LEU A 28 -0.60 -0.39 14.82
N MET A 29 -1.79 -0.46 14.21
CA MET A 29 -3.06 -0.71 14.92
C MET A 29 -3.29 -2.19 15.28
N ARG A 30 -2.55 -3.11 14.65
CA ARG A 30 -2.73 -4.56 14.86
C ARG A 30 -1.77 -5.06 15.94
N PRO A 31 -2.24 -5.96 16.84
CA PRO A 31 -1.35 -6.59 17.82
C PRO A 31 -0.25 -7.42 17.14
N THR A 32 -0.56 -8.08 16.01
CA THR A 32 0.37 -8.93 15.26
C THR A 32 1.11 -8.19 14.13
N GLY A 33 1.04 -6.85 14.08
CA GLY A 33 1.79 -6.07 13.08
C GLY A 33 1.38 -6.42 11.65
N PHE A 34 2.32 -6.94 10.85
CA PHE A 34 2.07 -7.47 9.50
C PHE A 34 1.68 -8.95 9.47
N ASP A 35 1.96 -9.69 10.55
CA ASP A 35 1.67 -11.12 10.62
C ASP A 35 0.16 -11.40 10.54
N GLY A 36 -0.23 -12.35 9.69
CA GLY A 36 -1.62 -12.68 9.35
C GLY A 36 -2.42 -11.53 8.74
N MET A 37 -1.80 -10.48 8.18
CA MET A 37 -2.52 -9.39 7.52
C MET A 37 -3.13 -9.88 6.19
N GLU A 38 -4.41 -9.63 5.96
CA GLU A 38 -5.08 -10.00 4.70
C GLU A 38 -5.45 -8.78 3.86
N ALA A 39 -5.28 -8.90 2.54
CA ALA A 39 -5.62 -7.85 1.57
C ALA A 39 -7.06 -7.34 1.67
N LYS A 40 -8.00 -8.21 2.07
CA LYS A 40 -9.41 -7.84 2.30
C LYS A 40 -9.56 -6.80 3.40
N SER A 41 -8.82 -6.93 4.50
CA SER A 41 -8.86 -6.01 5.63
C SER A 41 -8.22 -4.66 5.29
N VAL A 42 -7.12 -4.68 4.54
CA VAL A 42 -6.45 -3.48 4.02
C VAL A 42 -7.36 -2.74 3.03
N LYS A 43 -8.07 -3.44 2.16
CA LYS A 43 -9.07 -2.83 1.27
C LYS A 43 -10.18 -2.09 2.01
N LYS A 44 -10.58 -2.56 3.20
CA LYS A 44 -11.53 -1.82 4.05
C LYS A 44 -10.90 -0.51 4.54
N LYS A 45 -9.64 -0.56 4.98
CA LYS A 45 -8.87 0.62 5.42
C LYS A 45 -8.57 1.60 4.29
N PHE A 46 -8.32 1.13 3.08
CA PHE A 46 -8.16 1.96 1.88
C PHE A 46 -9.42 2.79 1.59
N LYS A 47 -10.62 2.19 1.75
CA LYS A 47 -11.91 2.86 1.55
C LYS A 47 -12.25 3.85 2.67
N ASP A 48 -11.71 3.63 3.86
CA ASP A 48 -11.82 4.56 4.98
C ASP A 48 -10.89 5.77 4.74
N LYS A 49 -11.50 6.89 4.36
CA LYS A 49 -10.75 8.13 4.07
C LYS A 49 -10.25 8.84 5.33
N ALA A 50 -10.83 8.55 6.49
CA ALA A 50 -10.38 9.12 7.76
C ALA A 50 -9.11 8.41 8.27
N PHE A 51 -9.02 7.10 8.03
CA PHE A 51 -7.83 6.34 8.34
C PHE A 51 -6.65 6.79 7.47
N ALA A 52 -5.49 7.11 8.07
CA ALA A 52 -4.31 7.59 7.32
C ALA A 52 -4.67 8.70 6.29
N ALA A 53 -5.37 9.74 6.76
CA ALA A 53 -5.99 10.77 5.93
C ALA A 53 -5.02 11.59 5.04
N LYS A 54 -3.71 11.52 5.31
CA LYS A 54 -2.68 12.20 4.52
C LYS A 54 -2.29 11.45 3.23
N ILE A 55 -2.67 10.18 3.11
CA ILE A 55 -2.32 9.34 1.96
C ILE A 55 -3.22 9.67 0.77
N ASP A 56 -2.63 9.84 -0.42
CA ASP A 56 -3.42 10.06 -1.63
C ASP A 56 -3.84 8.73 -2.28
N ARG A 57 -5.12 8.39 -2.11
CA ARG A 57 -5.69 7.17 -2.72
C ARG A 57 -5.75 7.24 -4.24
N LYS A 58 -5.81 8.44 -4.83
CA LYS A 58 -5.82 8.60 -6.29
C LYS A 58 -4.45 8.22 -6.85
N GLU A 59 -3.37 8.63 -6.19
CA GLU A 59 -2.01 8.27 -6.60
C GLU A 59 -1.80 6.75 -6.56
N ILE A 60 -2.25 6.07 -5.50
CA ILE A 60 -2.25 4.59 -5.44
C ILE A 60 -2.95 4.00 -6.68
N MET A 61 -4.12 4.51 -7.04
CA MET A 61 -4.87 4.00 -8.20
C MET A 61 -4.19 4.31 -9.54
N VAL A 62 -3.54 5.47 -9.67
CA VAL A 62 -2.75 5.83 -10.86
C VAL A 62 -1.56 4.88 -11.01
N GLY A 63 -0.81 4.63 -9.93
CA GLY A 63 0.31 3.70 -9.92
C GLY A 63 -0.11 2.28 -10.31
N VAL A 64 -1.14 1.74 -9.64
CA VAL A 64 -1.69 0.41 -9.91
C VAL A 64 -2.18 0.28 -11.36
N ALA A 65 -2.88 1.30 -11.89
CA ALA A 65 -3.35 1.30 -13.27
C ALA A 65 -2.19 1.35 -14.28
N GLY A 66 -1.15 2.16 -14.02
CA GLY A 66 0.03 2.25 -14.89
C GLY A 66 0.86 0.96 -14.92
N LEU A 67 0.91 0.24 -13.81
CA LEU A 67 1.51 -1.10 -13.73
C LEU A 67 0.63 -2.21 -14.33
N LYS A 68 -0.63 -1.92 -14.66
CA LYS A 68 -1.61 -2.90 -15.18
C LYS A 68 -1.85 -4.08 -14.23
N ILE A 69 -1.77 -3.85 -12.92
CA ILE A 69 -2.05 -4.84 -11.88
C ILE A 69 -3.34 -4.50 -11.13
N GLY A 70 -3.88 -5.45 -10.37
CA GLY A 70 -5.04 -5.19 -9.51
C GLY A 70 -4.65 -4.55 -8.17
N LEU A 71 -5.48 -3.68 -7.61
CA LEU A 71 -5.25 -3.13 -6.25
C LEU A 71 -5.10 -4.25 -5.19
N SER A 72 -5.92 -5.31 -5.30
CA SER A 72 -5.83 -6.46 -4.39
C SER A 72 -4.52 -7.21 -4.50
N GLU A 73 -4.01 -7.33 -5.73
CA GLU A 73 -2.75 -8.00 -6.03
C GLU A 73 -1.59 -7.19 -5.47
N HIS A 74 -1.55 -5.88 -5.76
CA HIS A 74 -0.51 -4.99 -5.23
C HIS A 74 -0.48 -4.95 -3.69
N ILE A 75 -1.65 -4.88 -3.05
CA ILE A 75 -1.76 -5.00 -1.59
C ILE A 75 -1.17 -6.31 -1.09
N LYS A 76 -1.49 -7.43 -1.75
CA LYS A 76 -1.00 -8.74 -1.35
C LYS A 76 0.52 -8.82 -1.47
N THR A 77 1.07 -8.37 -2.60
CA THR A 77 2.53 -8.30 -2.84
C THR A 77 3.24 -7.52 -1.75
N LEU A 78 2.75 -6.33 -1.38
CA LEU A 78 3.39 -5.54 -0.32
C LEU A 78 3.25 -6.17 1.07
N ILE A 79 2.12 -6.81 1.38
CA ILE A 79 1.97 -7.55 2.63
C ILE A 79 3.02 -8.67 2.73
N GLU A 80 3.19 -9.46 1.67
CA GLU A 80 4.17 -10.56 1.63
C GLU A 80 5.59 -10.03 1.88
N VAL A 81 5.97 -8.94 1.18
CA VAL A 81 7.27 -8.28 1.39
C VAL A 81 7.44 -7.83 2.85
N PHE A 82 6.45 -7.14 3.43
CA PHE A 82 6.56 -6.65 4.81
C PHE A 82 6.55 -7.76 5.87
N GLN A 83 5.98 -8.93 5.57
CA GLN A 83 6.03 -10.09 6.47
C GLN A 83 7.42 -10.77 6.50
N GLU A 84 8.19 -10.64 5.43
CA GLU A 84 9.56 -11.16 5.33
C GLU A 84 10.61 -10.22 5.93
N MET A 85 10.29 -8.93 6.11
CA MET A 85 11.19 -7.95 6.72
C MET A 85 11.27 -8.14 8.24
N GLU A 86 12.41 -8.65 8.72
CA GLU A 86 12.65 -8.93 10.14
C GLU A 86 12.50 -7.67 11.01
N GLU A 87 12.94 -6.49 10.53
CA GLU A 87 12.80 -5.24 11.26
C GLU A 87 11.35 -4.76 11.48
N LEU A 88 10.39 -5.29 10.73
CA LEU A 88 8.97 -4.95 10.83
C LEU A 88 8.15 -6.00 11.60
N ARG A 89 8.79 -7.08 12.06
CA ARG A 89 8.15 -8.09 12.91
C ARG A 89 7.94 -7.52 14.31
N LYS A 90 6.74 -7.75 14.83
CA LYS A 90 6.36 -7.38 16.21
C LYS A 90 6.52 -8.57 17.13
#